data_AF-W3X9T5-F1
#
_entry.id   AF-W3X9T5-F1
#
_cell.length_a   1.000
_cell.length_b   1.000
_cell.length_c   1.000
_cell.angle_alpha   90.00
_cell.angle_beta   90.00
_cell.angle_gamma   90.00
#
_symmetry.space_group_name_H-M   'P 1'
#
loop_
_entity.id
_entity.type
_entity.pdbx_description
1 polymer ?
#
loop_
_entity_poly.entity_id
_entity_poly.type
_entity_poly.pdbx_seq_one_letter_code
_entity_poly.pdbx_strand_id
1 'polypeptide(L)'
;MASTSNTSQDVDTNPSQDVDNNPPQPSHSFRFWAIIVSLMIASLLSALDVSVISTAMPSIVHDLGSTYAFIWIANAYFLTMTAFQPIYGQTANIFGRRSLTLLAVLLFAVGSAVSGSAPNLGALIVGRAIQGIGGGGINILIEIVVADLLPLRQRPKFISIIFTAYTVAVVLGPVIGGLLSERVTWRWIFYLNLPVSGVALIMLFAVLRVQYKKDSMRNSLKRVDFGGNVLLIASVVSVLLALTWGGVEFPWSSWRTILPLVLGVLGIAAFLGIESTR
;
A
#
# COMPACT_ATOMS: atom_id res chain seq x y z
N MET A 1 -25.62 24.93 -81.05
CA MET A 1 -26.81 24.14 -81.44
C MET A 1 -26.66 22.77 -80.78
N ALA A 2 -27.77 22.24 -80.23
CA ALA A 2 -27.94 21.01 -79.44
C ALA A 2 -27.44 21.13 -77.98
N SER A 3 -28.25 21.23 -76.90
CA SER A 3 -29.50 20.54 -76.50
C SER A 3 -29.29 19.02 -76.43
N THR A 4 -29.55 18.24 -75.37
CA THR A 4 -30.14 18.38 -74.02
C THR A 4 -30.09 16.96 -73.43
N SER A 5 -29.86 16.78 -72.12
CA SER A 5 -30.60 15.77 -71.32
C SER A 5 -30.19 15.79 -69.84
N ASN A 6 -31.19 16.07 -68.99
CA ASN A 6 -31.20 15.95 -67.54
C ASN A 6 -30.71 14.59 -67.04
N THR A 7 -30.09 14.57 -65.86
CA THR A 7 -30.32 13.49 -64.90
C THR A 7 -30.34 14.08 -63.49
N SER A 8 -31.52 14.02 -62.89
CA SER A 8 -31.84 14.25 -61.49
C SER A 8 -30.95 13.38 -60.59
N GLN A 9 -30.24 14.02 -59.66
CA GLN A 9 -29.52 13.36 -58.58
C GLN A 9 -30.55 12.91 -57.53
N ASP A 10 -30.82 11.61 -57.48
CA ASP A 10 -31.48 10.97 -56.35
C ASP A 10 -30.57 11.07 -55.12
N VAL A 11 -31.14 11.57 -54.03
CA VAL A 11 -30.51 11.64 -52.71
C VAL A 11 -30.53 10.23 -52.13
N ASP A 12 -29.42 9.51 -52.27
CA ASP A 12 -29.19 8.28 -51.51
C ASP A 12 -28.94 8.64 -50.03
N THR A 13 -29.99 8.60 -49.22
CA THR A 13 -29.88 8.53 -47.76
C THR A 13 -29.40 7.13 -47.38
N ASN A 14 -28.08 6.92 -47.37
CA ASN A 14 -27.49 5.76 -46.72
C ASN A 14 -27.26 6.12 -45.24
N PRO A 15 -28.02 5.57 -44.27
CA PRO A 15 -27.73 5.82 -42.87
C PRO A 15 -26.38 5.18 -42.57
N SER A 16 -25.38 6.03 -42.33
CA SER A 16 -24.08 5.67 -41.79
C SER A 16 -24.29 4.71 -40.62
N GLN A 17 -24.04 3.43 -40.88
CA GLN A 17 -23.75 2.45 -39.85
C GLN A 17 -22.43 2.88 -39.21
N ASP A 18 -22.50 3.83 -38.28
CA ASP A 18 -21.53 3.95 -37.21
C ASP A 18 -21.66 2.69 -36.34
N VAL A 19 -21.14 1.58 -36.88
CA VAL A 19 -20.78 0.43 -36.07
C VAL A 19 -19.69 0.96 -35.16
N ASP A 20 -20.08 1.27 -33.93
CA ASP A 20 -19.25 1.62 -32.80
C ASP A 20 -18.16 0.54 -32.66
N ASN A 21 -17.05 0.72 -33.39
CA ASN A 21 -15.90 -0.18 -33.50
C ASN A 21 -15.05 -0.12 -32.22
N ASN A 22 -15.66 0.13 -31.07
CA ASN A 22 -15.02 -0.13 -29.81
C ASN A 22 -15.00 -1.66 -29.62
N PRO A 23 -13.81 -2.29 -29.54
CA PRO A 23 -13.74 -3.72 -29.24
C PRO A 23 -14.54 -3.96 -27.95
N PRO A 24 -15.43 -4.97 -27.92
CA PRO A 24 -16.28 -5.23 -26.76
C PRO A 24 -15.41 -5.33 -25.51
N GLN A 25 -15.64 -4.42 -24.56
CA GLN A 25 -14.88 -4.46 -23.31
C GLN A 25 -15.15 -5.82 -22.65
N PRO A 26 -14.11 -6.58 -22.28
CA PRO A 26 -14.30 -7.88 -21.66
C PRO A 26 -15.15 -7.69 -20.40
N SER A 27 -16.31 -8.36 -20.35
CA SER A 27 -17.19 -8.29 -19.19
C SER A 27 -16.44 -8.85 -17.97
N HIS A 28 -16.33 -8.04 -16.92
CA HIS A 28 -15.65 -8.47 -15.70
C HIS A 28 -16.42 -9.59 -15.02
N SER A 29 -15.80 -10.76 -14.87
CA SER A 29 -16.41 -11.90 -14.17
C SER A 29 -16.70 -11.59 -12.69
N PHE A 30 -17.63 -12.34 -12.08
CA PHE A 30 -17.90 -12.25 -10.63
C PHE A 30 -16.62 -12.40 -9.78
N ARG A 31 -15.71 -13.29 -10.20
CA ARG A 31 -14.41 -13.50 -9.54
C ARG A 31 -13.55 -12.23 -9.56
N PHE A 32 -13.56 -11.47 -10.64
CA PHE A 32 -12.82 -10.21 -10.75
C PHE A 32 -13.32 -9.19 -9.71
N TRP A 33 -14.63 -8.99 -9.62
CA TRP A 33 -15.20 -8.07 -8.63
C TRP A 33 -14.93 -8.52 -7.20
N ALA A 34 -14.97 -9.83 -6.94
CA ALA A 34 -14.60 -10.38 -5.64
C ALA A 34 -13.12 -10.09 -5.29
N ILE A 35 -12.20 -10.11 -6.27
CA ILE A 35 -10.80 -9.72 -6.06
C ILE A 35 -10.74 -8.24 -5.70
N ILE A 36 -11.35 -7.37 -6.49
CA ILE A 36 -11.35 -5.92 -6.23
C ILE A 36 -11.89 -5.61 -4.83
N VAL A 37 -13.02 -6.20 -4.43
CA VAL A 37 -13.59 -6.02 -3.09
C VAL A 37 -12.64 -6.52 -2.00
N SER A 38 -11.97 -7.68 -2.19
CA SER A 38 -10.99 -8.17 -1.22
C SER A 38 -9.78 -7.24 -1.06
N LEU A 39 -9.32 -6.62 -2.16
CA LEU A 39 -8.25 -5.63 -2.14
C LEU A 39 -8.71 -4.32 -1.49
N MET A 40 -9.96 -3.91 -1.70
CA MET A 40 -10.55 -2.75 -1.01
C MET A 40 -10.59 -2.97 0.50
N ILE A 41 -10.99 -4.16 0.96
CA ILE A 41 -11.02 -4.49 2.39
C ILE A 41 -9.60 -4.47 2.99
N ALA A 42 -8.62 -5.06 2.29
CA ALA A 42 -7.21 -4.99 2.71
C ALA A 42 -6.68 -3.54 2.72
N SER A 43 -7.08 -2.72 1.77
CA SER A 43 -6.73 -1.30 1.69
C SER A 43 -7.33 -0.50 2.86
N LEU A 44 -8.63 -0.73 3.16
CA LEU A 44 -9.34 -0.12 4.29
C LEU A 44 -8.64 -0.40 5.62
N LEU A 45 -8.16 -1.63 5.81
CA LEU A 45 -7.41 -2.03 7.00
C LEU A 45 -6.15 -1.17 7.19
N SER A 46 -5.36 -0.97 6.12
CA SER A 46 -4.16 -0.12 6.19
C SER A 46 -4.50 1.35 6.40
N ALA A 47 -5.55 1.86 5.76
CA ALA A 47 -6.00 3.26 5.89
C ALA A 47 -6.46 3.59 7.32
N LEU A 48 -7.32 2.73 7.88
CA LEU A 48 -7.85 2.92 9.22
C LEU A 48 -6.72 3.01 10.24
N ASP A 49 -5.78 2.07 10.20
CA ASP A 49 -4.66 2.04 11.16
C ASP A 49 -3.80 3.30 11.14
N VAL A 50 -3.41 3.77 9.95
CA VAL A 50 -2.62 5.01 9.80
C VAL A 50 -3.40 6.22 10.33
N SER A 51 -4.71 6.24 10.14
CA SER A 51 -5.51 7.38 10.52
C SER A 51 -5.85 7.42 12.01
N VAL A 52 -6.23 6.28 12.59
CA VAL A 52 -6.78 6.18 13.95
C VAL A 52 -5.71 6.48 15.01
N ILE A 53 -4.45 6.17 14.74
CA ILE A 53 -3.34 6.33 15.71
C ILE A 53 -3.15 7.80 16.15
N SER A 54 -3.42 8.75 15.24
CA SER A 54 -3.26 10.19 15.52
C SER A 54 -4.18 10.66 16.65
N THR A 55 -5.41 10.15 16.70
CA THR A 55 -6.40 10.47 17.74
C THR A 55 -6.14 9.77 19.07
N ALA A 56 -5.46 8.63 19.04
CA ALA A 56 -5.17 7.82 20.23
C ALA A 56 -3.88 8.24 20.94
N MET A 57 -3.01 8.98 20.23
CA MET A 57 -1.68 9.32 20.70
C MET A 57 -1.65 9.92 22.11
N PRO A 58 -2.52 10.89 22.47
CA PRO A 58 -2.52 11.46 23.82
C PRO A 58 -2.84 10.41 24.90
N SER A 59 -3.83 9.54 24.65
CA SER A 59 -4.21 8.46 25.57
C SER A 59 -3.10 7.42 25.73
N ILE A 60 -2.40 7.07 24.64
CA ILE A 60 -1.27 6.12 24.68
C ILE A 60 -0.12 6.69 25.51
N VAL A 61 0.22 7.98 25.31
CA VAL A 61 1.29 8.65 26.05
C VAL A 61 0.96 8.76 27.54
N HIS A 62 -0.29 9.05 27.87
CA HIS A 62 -0.76 9.09 29.25
C HIS A 62 -0.65 7.73 29.95
N ASP A 63 -1.04 6.64 29.28
CA ASP A 63 -1.03 5.28 29.85
C ASP A 63 0.39 4.68 29.97
N LEU A 64 1.24 4.89 28.96
CA LEU A 64 2.52 4.17 28.86
C LEU A 64 3.73 5.01 29.29
N GLY A 65 3.56 6.33 29.49
CA GLY A 65 4.57 7.24 30.01
C GLY A 65 5.80 7.38 29.11
N SER A 66 5.89 8.47 28.34
CA SER A 66 7.14 8.90 27.68
C SER A 66 6.93 10.18 26.86
N THR A 67 7.73 11.22 27.11
CA THR A 67 7.61 12.50 26.42
C THR A 67 8.25 12.53 25.03
N TYR A 68 9.22 11.66 24.71
CA TYR A 68 9.94 11.72 23.42
C TYR A 68 9.81 10.44 22.58
N ALA A 69 9.71 9.26 23.19
CA ALA A 69 9.65 8.01 22.43
C ALA A 69 8.27 7.76 21.78
N PHE A 70 7.26 8.58 22.05
CA PHE A 70 5.93 8.43 21.43
C PHE A 70 5.97 8.65 19.92
N ILE A 71 6.91 9.47 19.42
CA ILE A 71 7.06 9.73 17.98
C ILE A 71 7.39 8.43 17.20
N TRP A 72 8.04 7.47 17.87
CA TRP A 72 8.38 6.18 17.31
C TRP A 72 7.17 5.26 17.12
N ILE A 73 6.03 5.53 17.75
CA ILE A 73 4.80 4.76 17.53
C ILE A 73 4.36 4.88 16.05
N ALA A 74 4.34 6.11 15.52
CA ALA A 74 4.03 6.35 14.12
C ALA A 74 5.22 5.99 13.22
N ASN A 75 6.43 6.43 13.60
CA ASN A 75 7.57 6.32 12.71
C ASN A 75 8.08 4.90 12.54
N ALA A 76 8.02 4.02 13.55
CA ALA A 76 8.42 2.63 13.38
C ALA A 76 7.55 1.91 12.33
N TYR A 77 6.25 2.23 12.28
CA TYR A 77 5.35 1.71 11.25
C TYR A 77 5.73 2.23 9.87
N PHE A 78 5.89 3.54 9.68
CA PHE A 78 6.22 4.11 8.37
C PHE A 78 7.61 3.67 7.90
N LEU A 79 8.58 3.59 8.81
CA LEU A 79 9.94 3.18 8.50
C LEU A 79 9.99 1.75 7.95
N THR A 80 9.35 0.80 8.63
CA THR A 80 9.30 -0.58 8.14
C THR A 80 8.40 -0.74 6.93
N MET A 81 7.29 0.01 6.86
CA MET A 81 6.42 0.05 5.68
C MET A 81 7.20 0.44 4.43
N THR A 82 7.90 1.58 4.45
CA THR A 82 8.65 2.06 3.29
C THR A 82 9.87 1.20 3.00
N ALA A 83 10.55 0.67 4.03
CA ALA A 83 11.69 -0.22 3.83
C ALA A 83 11.30 -1.55 3.14
N PHE A 84 10.14 -2.12 3.45
CA PHE A 84 9.77 -3.43 2.92
C PHE A 84 9.00 -3.38 1.59
N GLN A 85 8.46 -2.22 1.19
CA GLN A 85 7.78 -2.06 -0.10
C GLN A 85 8.59 -2.56 -1.31
N PRO A 86 9.87 -2.17 -1.52
CA PRO A 86 10.68 -2.66 -2.64
C PRO A 86 10.89 -4.18 -2.61
N ILE A 87 11.06 -4.74 -1.41
CA ILE A 87 11.24 -6.19 -1.21
C ILE A 87 9.99 -6.94 -1.69
N TYR A 88 8.80 -6.49 -1.28
CA TYR A 88 7.54 -7.07 -1.76
C TYR A 88 7.39 -6.94 -3.28
N GLY A 89 7.79 -5.80 -3.86
CA GLY A 89 7.76 -5.58 -5.31
C GLY A 89 8.60 -6.58 -6.10
N GLN A 90 9.86 -6.78 -5.72
CA GLN A 90 10.75 -7.72 -6.40
C GLN A 90 10.35 -9.18 -6.16
N THR A 91 9.89 -9.49 -4.95
CA THR A 91 9.57 -10.87 -4.56
C THR A 91 8.18 -11.33 -5.01
N ALA A 92 7.28 -10.41 -5.39
CA ALA A 92 5.95 -10.71 -5.95
C ALA A 92 5.99 -11.64 -7.16
N ASN A 93 7.02 -11.48 -8.00
CA ASN A 93 7.24 -12.34 -9.16
C ASN A 93 7.79 -13.73 -8.80
N ILE A 94 8.31 -13.91 -7.58
CA ILE A 94 9.03 -15.12 -7.13
C ILE A 94 8.19 -16.03 -6.23
N PHE A 95 7.52 -15.45 -5.22
CA PHE A 95 6.69 -16.25 -4.30
C PHE A 95 5.21 -16.28 -4.72
N GLY A 96 4.88 -15.53 -5.77
CA GLY A 96 3.52 -15.33 -6.24
C GLY A 96 2.78 -14.31 -5.40
N ARG A 97 1.83 -13.64 -6.05
CA ARG A 97 1.09 -12.51 -5.48
C ARG A 97 0.25 -12.97 -4.28
N ARG A 98 -0.47 -14.08 -4.45
CA ARG A 98 -1.34 -14.66 -3.41
C ARG A 98 -0.64 -14.87 -2.07
N SER A 99 0.48 -15.61 -2.08
CA SER A 99 1.18 -15.98 -0.86
C SER A 99 1.74 -14.75 -0.14
N LEU A 100 2.27 -13.78 -0.90
CA LEU A 100 2.77 -12.54 -0.35
C LEU A 100 1.67 -11.64 0.20
N THR A 101 0.50 -11.56 -0.46
CA THR A 101 -0.62 -10.75 0.05
C THR A 101 -1.17 -11.34 1.34
N LEU A 102 -1.30 -12.67 1.42
CA LEU A 102 -1.70 -13.35 2.66
C LEU A 102 -0.67 -13.15 3.77
N LEU A 103 0.63 -13.25 3.47
CA LEU A 103 1.69 -12.99 4.43
C LEU A 103 1.66 -11.54 4.94
N ALA A 104 1.45 -10.57 4.05
CA ALA A 104 1.38 -9.16 4.40
C ALA A 104 0.21 -8.87 5.36
N VAL A 105 -0.99 -9.38 5.05
CA VAL A 105 -2.15 -9.23 5.94
C VAL A 105 -1.95 -9.98 7.26
N LEU A 106 -1.31 -11.16 7.25
CA LEU A 106 -1.00 -11.90 8.46
C LEU A 106 -0.02 -11.14 9.36
N LEU A 107 1.07 -10.59 8.81
CA LEU A 107 2.03 -9.77 9.56
C LEU A 107 1.36 -8.51 10.12
N PHE A 108 0.48 -7.89 9.34
CA PHE A 108 -0.32 -6.76 9.80
C PHE A 108 -1.21 -7.15 11.00
N ALA A 109 -1.89 -8.28 10.92
CA ALA A 109 -2.71 -8.80 12.03
C ALA A 109 -1.87 -9.10 13.27
N VAL A 110 -0.73 -9.77 13.11
CA VAL A 110 0.20 -10.07 14.23
C VAL A 110 0.71 -8.78 14.87
N GLY A 111 1.16 -7.81 14.07
CA GLY A 111 1.59 -6.51 14.57
C GLY A 111 0.47 -5.75 15.29
N SER A 112 -0.76 -5.86 14.80
CA SER A 112 -1.95 -5.31 15.47
C SER A 112 -2.19 -5.99 16.84
N ALA A 113 -2.12 -7.32 16.91
CA ALA A 113 -2.29 -8.05 18.17
C ALA A 113 -1.21 -7.71 19.21
N VAL A 114 0.05 -7.59 18.76
CA VAL A 114 1.17 -7.19 19.64
C VAL A 114 0.99 -5.75 20.14
N SER A 115 0.56 -4.84 19.26
CA SER A 115 0.33 -3.43 19.61
C SER A 115 -0.84 -3.27 20.58
N GLY A 116 -1.94 -4.00 20.39
CA GLY A 116 -3.10 -3.97 21.30
C GLY A 116 -2.83 -4.59 22.67
N SER A 117 -1.91 -5.56 22.75
CA SER A 117 -1.52 -6.22 24.01
C SER A 117 -0.26 -5.62 24.65
N ALA A 118 0.27 -4.52 24.11
CA ALA A 118 1.53 -3.94 24.55
C ALA A 118 1.49 -3.48 26.03
N PRO A 119 2.39 -4.00 26.90
CA PRO A 119 2.48 -3.57 28.29
C PRO A 119 3.30 -2.29 28.48
N ASN A 120 4.14 -1.94 27.50
CA ASN A 120 5.01 -0.77 27.54
C ASN A 120 5.23 -0.22 26.11
N LEU A 121 5.81 0.97 26.03
CA LEU A 121 6.03 1.66 24.76
C LEU A 121 6.97 0.89 23.81
N GLY A 122 7.99 0.21 24.34
CA GLY A 122 8.92 -0.58 23.52
C GLY A 122 8.21 -1.74 22.81
N ALA A 123 7.34 -2.46 23.51
CA ALA A 123 6.51 -3.52 22.93
C ALA A 123 5.54 -2.97 21.88
N LEU A 124 4.98 -1.78 22.12
CA LEU A 124 4.12 -1.10 21.14
C LEU A 124 4.90 -0.74 19.87
N ILE A 125 6.11 -0.18 20.00
CA ILE A 125 6.98 0.15 18.87
C ILE A 125 7.33 -1.10 18.06
N VAL A 126 7.64 -2.22 18.72
CA VAL A 126 7.89 -3.51 18.04
C VAL A 126 6.64 -3.99 17.30
N GLY A 127 5.46 -3.91 17.93
CA GLY A 127 4.18 -4.21 17.28
C GLY A 127 3.96 -3.36 16.03
N ARG A 128 4.21 -2.05 16.11
CA ARG A 128 4.11 -1.10 15.00
C ARG A 128 5.11 -1.41 13.89
N ALA A 129 6.34 -1.80 14.24
CA ALA A 129 7.35 -2.21 13.26
C ALA A 129 6.89 -3.44 12.47
N ILE A 130 6.39 -4.49 13.15
CA ILE A 130 5.85 -5.70 12.50
C ILE A 130 4.64 -5.35 11.63
N GLN A 131 3.74 -4.51 12.15
CA GLN A 131 2.54 -4.07 11.44
C GLN A 131 2.89 -3.28 10.17
N GLY A 132 3.92 -2.43 10.22
CA GLY A 132 4.42 -1.67 9.07
C GLY A 132 4.98 -2.57 7.97
N ILE A 133 5.69 -3.66 8.31
CA ILE A 133 6.12 -4.66 7.32
C ILE A 133 4.90 -5.21 6.55
N GLY A 134 3.84 -5.58 7.28
CA GLY A 134 2.58 -6.02 6.67
C GLY A 134 1.90 -4.93 5.84
N GLY A 135 1.85 -3.70 6.36
CA GLY A 135 1.25 -2.55 5.69
C GLY A 135 1.95 -2.20 4.36
N GLY A 136 3.28 -2.27 4.33
CA GLY A 136 4.07 -2.06 3.10
C GLY A 136 3.72 -3.08 2.03
N GLY A 137 3.61 -4.35 2.42
CA GLY A 137 3.16 -5.43 1.53
C GLY A 137 1.74 -5.24 1.03
N ILE A 138 0.79 -4.88 1.89
CA ILE A 138 -0.61 -4.63 1.50
C ILE A 138 -0.67 -3.55 0.41
N ASN A 139 -0.05 -2.40 0.64
CA ASN A 139 -0.12 -1.27 -0.29
C ASN A 139 0.48 -1.61 -1.66
N ILE A 140 1.69 -2.17 -1.70
CA ILE A 140 2.34 -2.45 -2.98
C ILE A 140 1.73 -3.66 -3.71
N LEU A 141 1.28 -4.70 -2.99
CA LEU A 141 0.71 -5.89 -3.63
C LEU A 141 -0.69 -5.62 -4.18
N ILE A 142 -1.46 -4.71 -3.59
CA ILE A 142 -2.73 -4.26 -4.18
C ILE A 142 -2.47 -3.68 -5.57
N GLU A 143 -1.50 -2.78 -5.69
CA GLU A 143 -1.14 -2.15 -6.97
C GLU A 143 -0.62 -3.19 -7.98
N ILE A 144 0.24 -4.11 -7.56
CA ILE A 144 0.77 -5.19 -8.42
C ILE A 144 -0.35 -6.10 -8.91
N VAL A 145 -1.26 -6.53 -8.03
CA VAL A 145 -2.38 -7.39 -8.40
C VAL A 145 -3.30 -6.67 -9.40
N VAL A 146 -3.64 -5.40 -9.15
CA VAL A 146 -4.43 -4.61 -10.09
C VAL A 146 -3.73 -4.45 -11.43
N ALA A 147 -2.41 -4.22 -11.43
CA ALA A 147 -1.61 -4.12 -12.64
C ALA A 147 -1.57 -5.44 -13.45
N ASP A 148 -1.51 -6.58 -12.77
CA ASP A 148 -1.53 -7.91 -13.40
C ASP A 148 -2.92 -8.28 -13.95
N LEU A 149 -4.00 -7.81 -13.33
CA LEU A 149 -5.38 -8.13 -13.73
C LEU A 149 -5.89 -7.27 -14.89
N LEU A 150 -5.37 -6.06 -15.06
CA LEU A 150 -5.97 -5.04 -15.93
C LEU A 150 -4.98 -4.48 -16.94
N PRO A 151 -5.45 -4.19 -18.17
CA PRO A 151 -4.66 -3.47 -19.17
C PRO A 151 -4.36 -2.05 -18.67
N LEU A 152 -3.21 -1.50 -19.09
CA LEU A 152 -2.66 -0.23 -18.61
C LEU A 152 -3.70 0.92 -18.59
N ARG A 153 -4.58 0.99 -19.60
CA ARG A 153 -5.62 2.03 -19.73
C ARG A 153 -6.71 1.97 -18.66
N GLN A 154 -6.98 0.78 -18.10
CA GLN A 154 -8.03 0.59 -17.09
C GLN A 154 -7.49 0.65 -15.65
N ARG A 155 -6.17 0.47 -15.45
CA ARG A 155 -5.55 0.49 -14.12
C ARG A 155 -5.91 1.75 -13.31
N PRO A 156 -5.84 2.98 -13.85
CA PRO A 156 -6.16 4.18 -13.08
C PRO A 156 -7.58 4.18 -12.52
N LYS A 157 -8.55 3.68 -13.28
CA LYS A 157 -9.96 3.61 -12.86
C LYS A 157 -10.17 2.69 -11.65
N PHE A 158 -9.53 1.53 -11.64
CA PHE A 158 -9.68 0.58 -10.53
C PHE A 158 -8.83 0.94 -9.33
N ILE A 159 -7.63 1.47 -9.56
CA ILE A 159 -6.80 2.09 -8.51
C ILE A 159 -7.60 3.21 -7.84
N SER A 160 -8.23 4.11 -8.60
CA SER A 160 -9.03 5.19 -8.01
C SER A 160 -10.22 4.67 -7.19
N ILE A 161 -10.91 3.60 -7.62
CA ILE A 161 -12.00 2.99 -6.84
C ILE A 161 -11.47 2.48 -5.48
N ILE A 162 -10.32 1.79 -5.48
CA ILE A 162 -9.70 1.28 -4.26
C ILE A 162 -9.25 2.44 -3.36
N PHE A 163 -8.63 3.47 -3.94
CA PHE A 163 -8.20 4.66 -3.20
C PHE A 163 -9.36 5.49 -2.66
N THR A 164 -10.51 5.53 -3.34
CA THR A 164 -11.72 6.16 -2.77
C THR A 164 -12.14 5.45 -1.48
N ALA A 165 -12.16 4.12 -1.46
CA ALA A 165 -12.42 3.38 -0.23
C ALA A 165 -11.36 3.65 0.85
N TYR A 166 -10.08 3.69 0.47
CA TYR A 166 -8.99 4.07 1.37
C TYR A 166 -9.24 5.46 1.99
N THR A 167 -9.57 6.48 1.19
CA THR A 167 -9.86 7.82 1.67
C THR A 167 -11.06 7.86 2.61
N VAL A 168 -12.13 7.10 2.32
CA VAL A 168 -13.27 6.98 3.23
C VAL A 168 -12.82 6.40 4.58
N ALA A 169 -11.99 5.36 4.60
CA ALA A 169 -11.42 4.84 5.84
C ALA A 169 -10.57 5.88 6.58
N VAL A 170 -9.73 6.64 5.88
CA VAL A 170 -8.92 7.70 6.49
C VAL A 170 -9.81 8.78 7.12
N VAL A 171 -10.92 9.16 6.49
CA VAL A 171 -11.83 10.16 7.07
C VAL A 171 -12.60 9.61 8.27
N LEU A 172 -13.01 8.34 8.23
CA LEU A 172 -13.72 7.70 9.34
C LEU A 172 -12.81 7.33 10.51
N GLY A 173 -11.51 7.14 10.25
CA GLY A 173 -10.52 6.72 11.24
C GLY A 173 -10.52 7.56 12.52
N PRO A 174 -10.40 8.90 12.46
CA PRO A 174 -10.38 9.75 13.65
C PRO A 174 -11.68 9.67 14.47
N VAL A 175 -12.83 9.52 13.80
CA VAL A 175 -14.13 9.39 14.48
C VAL A 175 -14.19 8.08 15.27
N ILE A 176 -13.85 6.96 14.63
CA ILE A 176 -13.81 5.64 15.28
C ILE A 176 -12.75 5.63 16.39
N GLY A 177 -11.59 6.22 16.12
CA GLY A 177 -10.47 6.35 17.05
C GLY A 177 -10.79 7.12 18.31
N GLY A 178 -11.33 8.32 18.15
CA GLY A 178 -11.76 9.16 19.27
C GLY A 178 -12.78 8.43 20.13
N LEU A 179 -13.82 7.85 19.53
CA LEU A 179 -14.84 7.10 20.26
C LEU A 179 -14.26 5.92 21.04
N LEU A 180 -13.37 5.13 20.45
CA LEU A 180 -12.74 3.99 21.13
C LEU A 180 -11.76 4.42 22.23
N SER A 181 -10.98 5.48 21.97
CA SER A 181 -9.99 6.00 22.92
C SER A 181 -10.64 6.67 24.13
N GLU A 182 -11.75 7.38 23.93
CA GLU A 182 -12.48 8.07 25.00
C GLU A 182 -13.39 7.15 25.82
N ARG A 183 -14.08 6.20 25.18
CA ARG A 183 -15.14 5.40 25.83
C ARG A 183 -14.68 4.04 26.33
N VAL A 184 -13.59 3.50 25.79
CA VAL A 184 -13.15 2.13 26.09
C VAL A 184 -11.69 2.11 26.51
N THR A 185 -10.77 2.01 25.56
CA THR A 185 -9.31 2.02 25.74
C THR A 185 -8.67 2.16 24.37
N TRP A 186 -7.57 2.90 24.26
CA TRP A 186 -6.78 3.04 23.02
C TRP A 186 -6.36 1.68 22.41
N ARG A 187 -6.22 0.63 23.21
CA ARG A 187 -5.86 -0.73 22.77
C ARG A 187 -6.82 -1.32 21.73
N TRP A 188 -8.10 -0.97 21.81
CA TRP A 188 -9.14 -1.48 20.90
C TRP A 188 -8.98 -1.01 19.47
N ILE A 189 -8.26 0.08 19.24
CA ILE A 189 -7.90 0.56 17.90
C ILE A 189 -7.10 -0.49 17.15
N PHE A 190 -6.17 -1.16 17.85
CA PHE A 190 -5.40 -2.26 17.28
C PHE A 190 -6.20 -3.55 17.20
N TYR A 191 -7.06 -3.85 18.18
CA TYR A 191 -7.90 -5.05 18.13
C TYR A 191 -8.97 -4.99 17.05
N LEU A 192 -9.48 -3.82 16.68
CA LEU A 192 -10.43 -3.64 15.58
C LEU A 192 -9.85 -4.10 14.24
N ASN A 193 -8.54 -3.97 14.06
CA ASN A 193 -7.86 -4.45 12.85
C ASN A 193 -7.87 -5.98 12.73
N LEU A 194 -7.94 -6.74 13.84
CA LEU A 194 -7.89 -8.21 13.81
C LEU A 194 -9.09 -8.86 13.10
N PRO A 195 -10.37 -8.55 13.43
CA PRO A 195 -11.50 -9.14 12.73
C PRO A 195 -11.51 -8.72 11.25
N VAL A 196 -11.15 -7.47 10.94
CA VAL A 196 -11.07 -6.98 9.55
C VAL A 196 -9.96 -7.71 8.79
N SER A 197 -8.80 -7.93 9.40
CA SER A 197 -7.71 -8.75 8.83
C SER A 197 -8.16 -10.19 8.61
N GLY A 198 -8.92 -10.76 9.54
CA GLY A 198 -9.48 -12.11 9.40
C GLY A 198 -10.40 -12.23 8.19
N VAL A 199 -11.32 -11.27 8.01
CA VAL A 199 -12.21 -11.21 6.83
C VAL A 199 -11.39 -11.05 5.56
N ALA A 200 -10.40 -10.15 5.55
CA ALA A 200 -9.51 -9.94 4.41
C ALA A 200 -8.75 -11.23 4.05
N LEU A 201 -8.18 -11.94 5.02
CA LEU A 201 -7.48 -13.21 4.81
C LEU A 201 -8.40 -14.27 4.22
N ILE A 202 -9.62 -14.43 4.76
CA ILE A 202 -10.59 -15.41 4.25
C ILE A 202 -10.95 -15.10 2.80
N MET A 203 -11.28 -13.84 2.49
CA MET A 203 -11.64 -13.44 1.13
C MET A 203 -10.47 -13.57 0.16
N LEU A 204 -9.27 -13.08 0.53
CA LEU A 204 -8.07 -13.21 -0.29
C LEU A 204 -7.71 -14.68 -0.52
N PHE A 205 -7.82 -15.53 0.51
CA PHE A 205 -7.55 -16.95 0.38
C PHE A 205 -8.56 -17.67 -0.53
N ALA A 206 -9.84 -17.33 -0.43
CA ALA A 206 -10.89 -17.94 -1.25
C ALA A 206 -10.80 -17.51 -2.72
N VAL A 207 -10.56 -16.22 -2.95
CA VAL A 207 -10.76 -15.56 -4.25
C VAL A 207 -9.46 -15.46 -5.05
N LEU A 208 -8.32 -15.21 -4.41
CA LEU A 208 -7.03 -15.01 -5.09
C LEU A 208 -6.39 -16.35 -5.49
N ARG A 209 -7.09 -17.17 -6.26
CA ARG A 209 -6.60 -18.43 -6.82
C ARG A 209 -5.81 -18.17 -8.10
N VAL A 210 -4.68 -17.46 -8.00
CA VAL A 210 -3.77 -17.28 -9.13
C VAL A 210 -2.92 -18.54 -9.27
N GLN A 211 -2.99 -19.20 -10.42
CA GLN A 211 -2.08 -20.32 -10.74
C GLN A 211 -0.66 -19.76 -10.90
N TYR A 212 0.17 -19.97 -9.90
CA TYR A 212 1.58 -19.58 -9.95
C TYR A 212 2.40 -20.76 -10.49
N LYS A 213 2.96 -20.60 -11.71
CA LYS A 213 3.98 -21.54 -12.22
C LYS A 213 5.23 -21.32 -11.36
N LYS A 214 5.52 -22.26 -10.47
CA LYS A 214 6.74 -22.24 -9.64
C LYS A 214 7.96 -22.31 -10.54
N ASP A 215 8.64 -21.18 -10.72
CA ASP A 215 10.00 -21.19 -11.22
C ASP A 215 10.94 -21.74 -10.14
N SER A 216 12.11 -22.26 -10.52
CA SER A 216 13.08 -22.77 -9.54
C SER A 216 13.49 -21.67 -8.56
N MET A 217 13.15 -21.82 -7.27
CA MET A 217 13.43 -20.86 -6.19
C MET A 217 14.85 -20.28 -6.25
N ARG A 218 15.83 -21.11 -6.62
CA ARG A 218 17.25 -20.73 -6.71
C ARG A 218 17.56 -19.80 -7.88
N ASN A 219 16.87 -19.95 -9.02
CA ASN A 219 17.03 -19.06 -10.17
C ASN A 219 16.27 -17.74 -9.98
N SER A 220 15.14 -17.78 -9.27
CA SER A 220 14.37 -16.59 -8.94
C SER A 220 15.06 -15.71 -7.88
N LEU A 221 15.67 -16.30 -6.85
CA LEU A 221 16.40 -15.54 -5.82
C LEU A 221 17.62 -14.78 -6.38
N LYS A 222 18.25 -15.32 -7.44
CA LYS A 222 19.35 -14.63 -8.15
C LYS A 222 18.91 -13.36 -8.89
N ARG A 223 17.60 -13.19 -9.13
CA ARG A 223 17.03 -12.01 -9.80
C ARG A 223 16.67 -10.88 -8.82
N VAL A 224 16.74 -11.14 -7.52
CA VAL A 224 16.50 -10.12 -6.48
C VAL A 224 17.76 -9.28 -6.35
N ASP A 225 17.63 -7.96 -6.54
CA ASP A 225 18.72 -7.05 -6.29
C ASP A 225 18.82 -6.72 -4.80
N PHE A 226 19.46 -7.62 -4.06
CA PHE A 226 19.68 -7.42 -2.63
C PHE A 226 20.55 -6.19 -2.34
N GLY A 227 21.53 -5.89 -3.21
CA GLY A 227 22.41 -4.73 -3.04
C GLY A 227 21.64 -3.41 -3.21
N GLY A 228 20.88 -3.29 -4.30
CA GLY A 228 20.01 -2.14 -4.53
C GLY A 228 18.93 -1.99 -3.46
N ASN A 229 18.30 -3.09 -3.03
CA ASN A 229 17.33 -3.05 -1.93
C ASN A 229 17.95 -2.56 -0.62
N VAL A 230 19.10 -3.09 -0.21
CA VAL A 230 19.77 -2.65 1.02
C VAL A 230 20.16 -1.18 0.94
N LEU A 231 20.69 -0.74 -0.20
CA LEU A 231 21.04 0.67 -0.41
C LEU A 231 19.80 1.57 -0.34
N LEU A 232 18.73 1.23 -1.05
CA LEU A 232 17.48 1.99 -1.07
C LEU A 232 16.87 2.06 0.33
N ILE A 233 16.79 0.92 1.03
CA ILE A 233 16.26 0.83 2.39
C ILE A 233 17.09 1.68 3.35
N ALA A 234 18.41 1.52 3.36
CA ALA A 234 19.30 2.28 4.23
C ALA A 234 19.18 3.79 3.97
N SER A 235 19.02 4.18 2.69
CA SER A 235 18.90 5.57 2.29
C SER A 235 17.57 6.18 2.75
N VAL A 236 16.45 5.50 2.50
CA VAL A 236 15.12 5.95 2.91
C VAL A 236 15.00 5.97 4.44
N VAL A 237 15.53 4.96 5.13
CA VAL A 237 15.60 4.94 6.60
C VAL A 237 16.39 6.14 7.13
N SER A 238 17.54 6.46 6.51
CA SER A 238 18.36 7.61 6.92
C SER A 238 17.62 8.94 6.75
N VAL A 239 16.90 9.13 5.64
CA VAL A 239 16.06 10.32 5.42
C VAL A 239 14.94 10.39 6.46
N LEU A 240 14.19 9.29 6.66
CA LEU A 240 13.09 9.24 7.61
C LEU A 240 13.54 9.50 9.05
N LEU A 241 14.72 8.99 9.44
CA LEU A 241 15.31 9.27 10.76
C LEU A 241 15.66 10.73 10.93
N ALA A 242 16.28 11.36 9.93
CA ALA A 242 16.56 12.79 9.98
C ALA A 242 15.28 13.63 10.12
N LEU A 243 14.24 13.31 9.35
CA LEU A 243 12.95 14.00 9.43
C LEU A 243 12.22 13.73 10.75
N THR A 244 12.44 12.56 11.35
CA THR A 244 11.89 12.20 12.67
C THR A 244 12.52 13.02 13.78
N TRP A 245 13.84 13.18 13.77
CA TRP A 245 14.57 13.86 14.84
C TRP A 245 14.62 15.37 14.67
N GLY A 246 14.58 15.86 13.42
CA GLY A 246 14.72 17.27 13.07
C GLY A 246 13.67 18.16 13.72
N GLY A 247 14.09 19.02 14.64
CA GLY A 247 13.22 19.96 15.35
C GLY A 247 12.41 19.36 16.50
N VAL A 248 12.53 18.05 16.75
CA VAL A 248 11.86 17.35 17.87
C VAL A 248 12.88 16.90 18.91
N GLU A 249 13.82 16.05 18.52
CA GLU A 249 14.85 15.50 19.43
C GLU A 249 16.19 16.24 19.26
N PHE A 250 16.54 16.62 18.04
CA PHE A 250 17.73 17.40 17.73
C PHE A 250 17.39 18.62 16.87
N PRO A 251 18.05 19.77 17.06
CA PRO A 251 17.90 20.92 16.18
C PRO A 251 18.22 20.56 14.72
N TRP A 252 17.60 21.24 13.76
CA TRP A 252 17.88 21.05 12.33
C TRP A 252 19.35 21.33 11.96
N SER A 253 20.02 22.21 12.70
CA SER A 253 21.44 22.52 12.54
C SER A 253 22.37 21.43 13.10
N SER A 254 21.84 20.46 13.85
CA SER A 254 22.64 19.39 14.43
C SER A 254 23.17 18.45 13.34
N TRP A 255 24.44 18.08 13.45
CA TRP A 255 25.04 17.07 12.58
C TRP A 255 24.29 15.74 12.62
N ARG A 256 23.63 15.41 13.75
CA ARG A 256 22.81 14.20 13.91
C ARG A 256 21.57 14.19 13.01
N THR A 257 21.09 15.36 12.59
CA THR A 257 19.96 15.51 11.66
C THR A 257 20.46 15.64 10.23
N ILE A 258 21.48 16.47 10.00
CA ILE A 258 22.00 16.76 8.66
C ILE A 258 22.67 15.53 8.04
N LEU A 259 23.45 14.77 8.82
CA LEU A 259 24.26 13.69 8.29
C LEU A 259 23.41 12.53 7.74
N PRO A 260 22.40 11.99 8.47
CA PRO A 260 21.49 11.00 7.90
C PRO A 260 20.66 11.54 6.73
N LEU A 261 20.30 12.83 6.75
CA LEU A 261 19.55 13.45 5.64
C LEU A 261 20.39 13.47 4.35
N VAL A 262 21.61 13.99 4.43
CA VAL A 262 22.51 14.10 3.28
C VAL A 262 22.91 12.72 2.78
N LEU A 263 23.31 11.80 3.66
CA LEU A 263 23.65 10.43 3.27
C LEU A 263 22.45 9.70 2.66
N GLY A 264 21.25 9.90 3.19
CA GLY A 264 20.04 9.32 2.64
C GLY A 264 19.71 9.85 1.24
N VAL A 265 19.78 11.16 1.03
CA VAL A 265 19.54 11.76 -0.30
C VAL A 265 20.60 11.31 -1.31
N LEU A 266 21.88 11.31 -0.92
CA LEU A 266 22.97 10.83 -1.77
C LEU A 266 22.84 9.33 -2.07
N GLY A 267 22.42 8.53 -1.10
CA GLY A 267 22.19 7.10 -1.27
C GLY A 267 21.02 6.80 -2.23
N ILE A 268 19.93 7.58 -2.16
CA ILE A 268 18.85 7.50 -3.16
C ILE A 268 19.36 7.89 -4.55
N ALA A 269 20.14 8.98 -4.66
CA ALA A 269 20.72 9.39 -5.94
C ALA A 269 21.67 8.33 -6.51
N ALA A 270 22.50 7.72 -5.66
CA ALA A 270 23.38 6.61 -6.04
C ALA A 270 22.59 5.38 -6.50
N PHE A 271 21.51 5.02 -5.79
CA PHE A 271 20.61 3.94 -6.20
C PHE A 271 20.01 4.21 -7.59
N LEU A 272 19.49 5.42 -7.83
CA LEU A 272 18.94 5.80 -9.13
C LEU A 272 20.02 5.78 -10.24
N GLY A 273 21.24 6.22 -9.94
CA GLY A 273 22.37 6.16 -10.87
C GLY A 273 22.75 4.72 -11.22
N ILE A 274 22.81 3.82 -10.24
CA ILE A 274 23.09 2.40 -10.45
C ILE A 274 21.98 1.74 -11.28
N GLU A 275 20.72 2.00 -10.94
CA GLU A 275 19.58 1.37 -11.61
C GLU A 275 19.39 1.90 -13.04
N SER A 276 19.63 3.19 -13.29
CA SER A 276 19.57 3.76 -14.65
C SER A 276 20.65 3.23 -15.60
N THR A 277 21.70 2.61 -15.06
CA THR A 277 22.81 2.03 -15.85
C THR A 277 22.60 0.54 -16.16
N ARG A 278 21.60 -0.11 -15.54
CA ARG A 278 21.28 -1.53 -15.73
C ARG A 278 20.17 -1.74 -16.74
#